data_AF-A0AAV0HI84-F1
#
_entry.id   AF-A0AAV0HI84-F1
#
_cell.length_a   1.000
_cell.length_b   1.000
_cell.length_c   1.000
_cell.angle_alpha   90.00
_cell.angle_beta   90.00
_cell.angle_gamma   90.00
#
_symmetry.space_group_name_H-M   'P 1'
#
loop_
_entity.id
_entity.type
_entity.pdbx_description
1 polymer ?
#
loop_
_entity_poly.entity_id
_entity_poly.type
_entity_poly.pdbx_seq_one_letter_code
_entity_poly.pdbx_strand_id
1 'polypeptide(L)'
;MAEKLAPEKRHSFVHNGNTVFEWDQTLDEVNMYIKRPMEVRPQQFHCVIRSNHLTFGIKGSPPFLDHDLAHPVKTDCSFWTIEDDIMHITLQKRDKGQMWASPLMGDGQLDPYAADIEQKRLMLQRFQEEVSC
;
A
#
# COMPACT_ATOMS: atom_id res chain seq x y z
N MET A 1 1.90 22.47 2.34
CA MET A 1 2.90 22.01 3.33
C MET A 1 2.61 20.56 3.73
N ALA A 2 2.50 19.64 2.78
CA ALA A 2 2.12 18.23 3.03
C ALA A 2 3.30 17.24 2.87
N GLU A 3 4.51 17.75 2.58
CA GLU A 3 5.66 16.93 2.18
C GLU A 3 6.46 16.31 3.33
N LYS A 4 6.14 16.58 4.61
CA LYS A 4 7.05 16.25 5.73
C LYS A 4 6.72 14.97 6.51
N LEU A 5 5.79 14.14 6.04
CA LEU A 5 5.33 12.95 6.77
C LEU A 5 5.20 11.70 5.89
N ALA A 6 5.85 11.69 4.71
CA ALA A 6 6.04 10.43 4.01
C ALA A 6 6.89 9.50 4.91
N PRO A 7 6.52 8.22 5.06
CA PRO A 7 7.28 7.28 5.86
C PRO A 7 8.72 7.19 5.34
N GLU A 8 9.71 7.45 6.22
CA GLU A 8 11.14 7.37 5.88
C GLU A 8 11.57 5.93 5.49
N LYS A 9 10.78 4.92 5.86
CA LYS A 9 11.07 3.52 5.62
C LYS A 9 9.84 2.78 5.12
N ARG A 10 9.95 2.21 3.92
CA ARG A 10 8.98 1.27 3.35
C ARG A 10 9.20 -0.13 3.93
N HIS A 11 8.12 -0.88 4.05
CA HIS A 11 8.13 -2.27 4.45
C HIS A 11 8.20 -3.14 3.20
N SER A 12 9.21 -3.99 3.10
CA SER A 12 9.39 -4.88 1.94
C SER A 12 8.88 -6.27 2.29
N PHE A 13 7.95 -6.80 1.50
CA PHE A 13 7.57 -8.20 1.57
C PHE A 13 8.44 -9.02 0.63
N VAL A 14 9.22 -9.93 1.20
CA VAL A 14 10.15 -10.80 0.47
C VAL A 14 9.64 -12.23 0.53
N HIS A 15 9.47 -12.85 -0.64
CA HIS A 15 9.07 -14.24 -0.77
C HIS A 15 10.13 -15.01 -1.57
N ASN A 16 10.66 -16.10 -1.01
CA ASN A 16 11.75 -16.89 -1.61
C ASN A 16 12.99 -16.07 -2.04
N GLY A 17 13.35 -15.04 -1.27
CA GLY A 17 14.50 -14.18 -1.54
C GLY A 17 14.28 -13.07 -2.56
N ASN A 18 13.07 -12.97 -3.14
CA ASN A 18 12.69 -11.90 -4.05
C ASN A 18 11.71 -10.94 -3.37
N THR A 19 11.95 -9.63 -3.47
CA THR A 19 10.99 -8.61 -3.05
C THR A 19 9.78 -8.67 -3.96
N VAL A 20 8.62 -9.05 -3.40
CA VAL A 20 7.35 -9.14 -4.14
C VAL A 20 6.74 -7.76 -4.28
N PHE A 21 6.64 -7.04 -3.16
CA PHE A 21 6.15 -5.67 -3.11
C PHE A 21 6.74 -4.95 -1.90
N GLU A 22 6.80 -3.63 -2.01
CA GLU A 22 7.08 -2.74 -0.90
C GLU A 22 5.80 -1.98 -0.57
N TRP A 23 5.63 -1.56 0.67
CA TRP A 23 4.46 -0.82 1.05
C TRP A 23 4.75 0.10 2.23
N ASP A 24 3.93 1.12 2.34
CA ASP A 24 3.95 2.04 3.46
C ASP A 24 2.54 2.53 3.74
N GLN A 25 2.36 3.24 4.83
CA GLN A 25 1.07 3.83 5.15
C GLN A 25 1.23 5.17 5.83
N THR A 26 0.18 5.98 5.77
CA THR A 26 0.00 7.15 6.62
C THR A 26 -1.29 6.98 7.42
N LEU A 27 -1.75 8.03 8.09
CA LEU A 27 -3.07 8.00 8.73
C LEU A 27 -4.20 7.85 7.71
N ASP A 28 -4.02 8.32 6.48
CA ASP A 28 -5.10 8.47 5.52
C ASP A 28 -5.06 7.40 4.41
N GLU A 29 -3.86 6.93 4.07
CA GLU A 29 -3.64 6.09 2.89
C GLU A 29 -2.66 4.93 3.18
N VAL A 30 -2.72 3.91 2.34
CA VAL A 30 -1.73 2.83 2.22
C VAL A 30 -1.18 2.87 0.81
N ASN A 31 0.15 2.91 0.70
CA ASN A 31 0.85 2.94 -0.57
C ASN A 31 1.53 1.59 -0.80
N MET A 32 1.34 1.00 -1.98
CA MET A 32 2.02 -0.23 -2.38
C MET A 32 2.85 0.03 -3.64
N TYR A 33 4.06 -0.51 -3.67
CA TYR A 33 5.01 -0.38 -4.76
C TYR A 33 5.39 -1.77 -5.24
N ILE A 34 5.07 -2.06 -6.50
CA ILE A 34 5.32 -3.35 -7.12
C ILE A 34 6.24 -3.11 -8.30
N LYS A 35 7.43 -3.71 -8.28
CA LYS A 35 8.36 -3.61 -9.40
C LYS A 35 7.84 -4.47 -10.55
N ARG A 36 7.61 -3.86 -11.72
CA ARG A 36 7.13 -4.59 -12.89
C ARG A 36 8.27 -5.40 -13.54
N PRO A 37 7.97 -6.54 -14.18
CA PRO A 37 8.88 -7.12 -15.16
C PRO A 37 8.94 -6.21 -16.40
N MET A 38 10.15 -5.84 -16.84
CA MET A 38 10.40 -4.88 -17.93
C MET A 38 9.71 -5.23 -19.27
N GLU A 39 9.31 -6.48 -19.45
CA GLU A 39 8.74 -7.01 -20.70
C GLU A 39 7.30 -6.56 -20.98
N VAL A 40 6.59 -6.00 -20.00
CA VAL A 40 5.15 -5.72 -20.09
C VAL A 40 4.89 -4.23 -20.29
N ARG A 41 4.09 -3.89 -21.30
CA ARG A 41 3.73 -2.48 -21.58
C ARG A 41 2.75 -1.94 -20.52
N PRO A 42 2.93 -0.69 -20.04
CA PRO A 42 2.09 -0.08 -19.00
C PRO A 42 0.60 -0.10 -19.33
N GLN A 43 0.23 0.06 -20.61
CA GLN A 43 -1.16 0.08 -21.08
C GLN A 43 -1.88 -1.28 -21.00
N GLN A 44 -1.15 -2.38 -20.82
CA GLN A 44 -1.74 -3.72 -20.72
C GLN A 44 -2.12 -4.07 -19.28
N PHE A 45 -1.61 -3.32 -18.31
CA PHE A 45 -1.93 -3.51 -16.91
C PHE A 45 -3.35 -3.04 -16.60
N HIS A 46 -4.00 -3.78 -15.72
CA HIS A 46 -5.31 -3.51 -15.22
C HIS A 46 -5.30 -3.74 -13.72
N CYS A 47 -5.72 -2.71 -12.97
CA CYS A 47 -5.86 -2.77 -11.53
C CYS A 47 -7.31 -2.41 -11.17
N VAL A 48 -7.94 -3.29 -10.42
CA VAL A 48 -9.30 -3.15 -9.91
C VAL A 48 -9.20 -3.08 -8.39
N ILE A 49 -9.50 -1.91 -7.86
CA ILE A 49 -9.56 -1.67 -6.42
C ILE A 49 -11.03 -1.74 -6.02
N ARG A 50 -11.36 -2.67 -5.12
CA ARG A 50 -12.67 -2.78 -4.47
C ARG A 50 -12.50 -2.45 -2.99
N SER A 51 -13.62 -2.24 -2.29
CA SER A 51 -13.59 -1.85 -0.87
C SER A 51 -12.73 -2.77 -0.03
N ASN A 52 -12.75 -4.09 -0.26
CA ASN A 52 -11.99 -5.06 0.54
C ASN A 52 -11.12 -5.99 -0.32
N HIS A 53 -10.89 -5.67 -1.59
CA HIS A 53 -10.22 -6.59 -2.50
C HIS A 53 -9.41 -5.82 -3.54
N LEU A 54 -8.22 -6.30 -3.84
CA LEU A 54 -7.31 -5.74 -4.82
C LEU A 54 -6.97 -6.81 -5.85
N THR A 55 -7.34 -6.55 -7.11
CA THR A 55 -6.92 -7.36 -8.24
C THR A 55 -6.01 -6.51 -9.13
N PHE A 56 -4.80 -7.00 -9.37
CA PHE A 56 -3.84 -6.38 -10.27
C PHE A 56 -3.26 -7.42 -11.22
N GLY A 57 -3.24 -7.12 -12.52
CA GLY A 57 -2.74 -8.05 -13.52
C GLY A 57 -2.63 -7.45 -14.91
N ILE A 58 -2.37 -8.32 -15.88
CA ILE A 58 -2.40 -7.99 -17.31
C ILE A 58 -3.74 -8.43 -17.87
N LYS A 59 -4.38 -7.57 -18.68
CA LYS A 59 -5.63 -7.93 -19.35
C LYS A 59 -5.42 -9.18 -20.23
N GLY A 60 -6.12 -10.26 -19.91
CA GLY A 60 -6.06 -11.54 -20.64
C GLY A 60 -5.11 -12.59 -20.06
N SER A 61 -4.37 -12.27 -19.00
CA SER A 61 -3.51 -13.20 -18.25
C SER A 61 -4.03 -13.38 -16.82
N PRO A 62 -3.60 -14.44 -16.10
CA PRO A 62 -3.85 -14.53 -14.66
C PRO A 62 -3.34 -13.27 -13.94
N PRO A 63 -4.08 -12.77 -12.94
CA PRO A 63 -3.67 -11.59 -12.19
C PRO A 63 -2.37 -11.86 -11.44
N PHE A 64 -1.50 -10.84 -11.36
CA PHE A 64 -0.28 -10.88 -10.55
C PHE A 64 -0.60 -10.89 -9.06
N LEU A 65 -1.67 -10.19 -8.67
CA LEU A 65 -2.09 -10.05 -7.29
C LEU A 65 -3.62 -10.07 -7.28
N ASP A 66 -4.21 -11.01 -6.56
CA ASP A 66 -5.66 -11.13 -6.39
C ASP A 66 -5.90 -11.53 -4.92
N HIS A 67 -6.01 -10.52 -4.07
CA HIS A 67 -6.04 -10.72 -2.62
C HIS A 67 -7.03 -9.76 -1.96
N ASP A 68 -7.61 -10.22 -0.86
CA ASP A 68 -8.39 -9.37 0.01
C ASP A 68 -7.46 -8.38 0.74
N LEU A 69 -7.95 -7.14 0.90
CA LEU A 69 -7.27 -6.10 1.64
C LEU A 69 -7.47 -6.33 3.14
N ALA A 70 -6.49 -5.93 3.96
CA ALA A 70 -6.59 -6.08 5.41
C ALA A 70 -7.77 -5.28 6.01
N HIS A 71 -8.07 -4.12 5.45
CA HIS A 71 -9.18 -3.26 5.87
C HIS A 71 -9.88 -2.59 4.68
N PRO A 72 -11.12 -2.09 4.87
CA PRO A 72 -11.85 -1.45 3.79
C PRO A 72 -11.21 -0.12 3.33
N VAL A 73 -11.28 0.15 2.03
CA VAL A 73 -10.78 1.36 1.37
C VAL A 73 -11.89 2.14 0.67
N LYS A 74 -11.68 3.44 0.45
CA LYS A 74 -12.55 4.29 -0.37
C LYS A 74 -12.14 4.14 -1.83
N THR A 75 -12.90 3.36 -2.57
CA THR A 75 -12.63 3.05 -3.99
C THR A 75 -12.54 4.30 -4.86
N ASP A 76 -13.39 5.29 -4.62
CA ASP A 76 -13.45 6.53 -5.41
C ASP A 76 -12.24 7.46 -5.22
N CYS A 77 -11.50 7.27 -4.12
CA CYS A 77 -10.30 8.03 -3.79
C CYS A 77 -9.02 7.22 -3.93
N SER A 78 -9.13 5.92 -4.24
CA SER A 78 -7.98 5.03 -4.43
C SER A 78 -7.63 4.97 -5.91
N PHE A 79 -6.35 5.01 -6.23
CA PHE A 79 -5.88 5.01 -7.61
C PHE A 79 -4.54 4.28 -7.72
N TRP A 80 -4.12 4.04 -8.95
CA TRP A 80 -2.82 3.44 -9.23
C TRP A 80 -2.15 4.16 -10.38
N THR A 81 -0.84 4.25 -10.33
CA THR A 81 0.03 4.85 -11.33
C THR A 81 1.20 3.92 -11.63
N ILE A 82 1.84 4.13 -12.77
CA ILE A 82 3.10 3.46 -13.11
C ILE A 82 4.12 4.56 -13.38
N GLU A 83 5.20 4.56 -12.59
CA GLU A 83 6.30 5.52 -12.67
C GLU A 83 7.62 4.74 -12.70
N ASP A 84 8.47 4.98 -13.71
CA ASP A 84 9.82 4.39 -13.80
C ASP A 84 9.89 2.87 -13.50
N ASP A 85 9.00 2.10 -14.12
CA ASP A 85 8.90 0.63 -13.92
C ASP A 85 8.40 0.18 -12.54
N ILE A 86 7.97 1.10 -11.71
CA ILE A 86 7.36 0.85 -10.42
C ILE A 86 5.88 1.15 -10.52
N MET A 87 5.07 0.16 -10.22
CA MET A 87 3.65 0.39 -10.07
C MET A 87 3.35 0.83 -8.65
N HIS A 88 2.74 2.01 -8.53
CA HIS A 88 2.35 2.61 -7.26
C HIS A 88 0.83 2.55 -7.13
N ILE A 89 0.35 1.85 -6.11
CA ILE A 89 -1.08 1.74 -5.77
C ILE A 89 -1.31 2.55 -4.50
N THR A 90 -2.15 3.57 -4.58
CA THR A 90 -2.56 4.40 -3.45
C THR A 90 -3.97 4.01 -3.04
N LEU A 91 -4.08 3.43 -1.85
CA LEU A 91 -5.32 2.94 -1.26
C LEU A 91 -5.76 3.90 -0.15
N GLN A 92 -6.87 4.58 -0.38
CA GLN A 92 -7.43 5.50 0.60
C GLN A 92 -8.13 4.71 1.72
N LYS A 93 -7.65 4.83 2.96
CA LYS A 93 -8.28 4.16 4.11
C LYS A 93 -9.70 4.67 4.32
N ARG A 94 -10.62 3.74 4.59
CA ARG A 94 -11.99 4.12 4.99
C ARG A 94 -11.98 4.77 6.38
N ASP A 95 -11.24 4.18 7.30
CA ASP A 95 -11.08 4.62 8.68
C ASP A 95 -9.72 5.30 8.87
N LYS A 96 -9.73 6.64 8.95
CA LYS A 96 -8.50 7.43 9.16
C LYS A 96 -7.86 7.05 10.49
N GLY A 97 -6.55 6.81 10.46
CA GLY A 97 -5.75 6.43 11.61
C GLY A 97 -5.77 4.93 11.94
N GLN A 98 -6.53 4.11 11.20
CA GLN A 98 -6.44 2.67 11.32
C GLN A 98 -5.04 2.22 10.87
N MET A 99 -4.30 1.56 11.77
CA MET A 99 -3.00 0.96 11.45
C MET A 99 -3.23 -0.37 10.72
N TRP A 100 -2.52 -0.56 9.61
CA TRP A 100 -2.51 -1.80 8.84
C TRP A 100 -1.22 -2.56 9.13
N ALA A 101 -1.33 -3.81 9.58
CA ALA A 101 -0.14 -4.66 9.77
C ALA A 101 0.37 -5.25 8.45
N SER A 102 -0.47 -5.26 7.42
CA SER A 102 -0.13 -5.57 6.03
C SER A 102 -1.19 -4.92 5.11
N PRO A 103 -0.85 -4.55 3.86
CA PRO A 103 -1.82 -4.18 2.85
C PRO A 103 -2.75 -5.33 2.45
N LEU A 104 -2.25 -6.57 2.45
CA LEU A 104 -2.97 -7.76 2.02
C LEU A 104 -3.32 -8.63 3.22
N MET A 105 -4.47 -9.29 3.14
CA MET A 105 -4.90 -10.22 4.17
C MET A 105 -4.05 -11.50 4.13
N GLY A 106 -3.38 -11.82 5.24
CA GLY A 106 -2.64 -13.08 5.42
C GLY A 106 -1.19 -13.09 4.93
N ASP A 107 -0.81 -12.18 4.03
CA ASP A 107 0.56 -12.06 3.48
C ASP A 107 1.26 -10.80 3.98
N GLY A 108 2.57 -10.86 4.20
CA GLY A 108 3.38 -9.66 4.49
C GLY A 108 3.09 -8.92 5.79
N GLN A 109 2.56 -9.63 6.78
CA GLN A 109 2.30 -9.07 8.10
C GLN A 109 3.62 -8.64 8.76
N LEU A 110 3.63 -7.41 9.29
CA LEU A 110 4.76 -6.89 10.06
C LEU A 110 5.02 -7.75 11.30
N ASP A 111 6.29 -7.94 11.60
CA ASP A 111 6.72 -8.45 12.90
C ASP A 111 6.20 -7.55 14.04
N PRO A 112 5.94 -8.09 15.24
CA PRO A 112 5.40 -7.33 16.36
C PRO A 112 6.18 -6.06 16.70
N TYR A 113 7.52 -6.10 16.55
CA TYR A 113 8.39 -4.96 16.77
C TYR A 113 8.21 -3.87 15.71
N ALA A 114 8.14 -4.24 14.43
CA ALA A 114 7.90 -3.30 13.34
C ALA A 114 6.49 -2.70 13.43
N ALA A 115 5.49 -3.50 13.81
CA ALA A 115 4.13 -3.04 14.05
C ALA A 115 4.06 -2.02 15.21
N ASP A 116 4.77 -2.23 16.32
CA ASP A 116 4.84 -1.28 17.44
C ASP A 116 5.47 0.05 17.02
N ILE A 117 6.59 0.00 16.27
CA ILE A 117 7.23 1.21 15.73
C ILE A 117 6.25 1.97 14.83
N GLU A 118 5.57 1.28 13.93
CA GLU A 118 4.65 1.90 12.98
C GLU A 118 3.43 2.51 13.68
N GLN A 119 2.89 1.82 14.68
CA GLN A 119 1.82 2.35 15.52
C GLN A 119 2.26 3.63 16.24
N LYS A 120 3.45 3.66 16.84
CA LYS A 120 4.01 4.86 17.50
C LYS A 120 4.17 6.01 16.52
N ARG A 121 4.64 5.73 15.29
CA ARG A 121 4.77 6.74 14.24
C ARG A 121 3.41 7.34 13.86
N LEU A 122 2.39 6.51 13.66
CA LEU A 122 1.03 6.98 13.35
C LEU A 122 0.43 7.80 14.50
N MET A 123 0.63 7.38 15.75
CA MET A 123 0.20 8.16 16.92
C MET A 123 0.88 9.54 16.97
N LEU A 124 2.19 9.61 16.71
CA LEU A 124 2.93 10.86 16.66
C LEU A 124 2.44 11.77 15.53
N GLN A 125 2.23 11.20 14.34
CA GLN A 125 1.68 11.91 13.18
C GLN A 125 0.31 12.53 13.52
N ARG A 126 -0.56 11.77 14.19
CA ARG A 126 -1.89 12.23 14.56
C ARG A 126 -1.82 13.38 15.56
N PHE A 127 -0.98 13.25 16.59
CA PHE A 127 -0.77 14.32 17.56
C PHE A 127 -0.26 15.60 16.90
N GLN A 128 0.65 15.49 15.94
CA GLN A 128 1.15 16.65 15.19
C GLN A 128 0.08 17.30 14.31
N GLU A 129 -0.79 16.51 13.64
CA GLU A 129 -1.95 17.07 12.91
C GLU A 129 -2.89 17.84 13.86
N GLU A 130 -3.17 17.29 15.05
CA GLU A 130 -4.06 17.90 16.04
C GLU A 130 -3.50 19.21 16.64
N VAL A 131 -2.19 19.28 16.89
CA VAL A 131 -1.52 20.46 17.48
C VAL A 131 -1.22 21.55 16.45
N SER A 132 -1.22 21.21 15.16
CA SER A 132 -0.98 22.17 14.07
C SER A 132 -2.25 22.91 13.61
N CYS A 133 -3.41 22.55 14.15
CA CYS A 133 -4.69 23.23 13.96
C CYS A 133 -4.92 24.30 15.05
#